data_AF-A0A7C5I6C1-F1
#
_entry.id   AF-A0A7C5I6C1-F1
#
_cell.length_a   1.000
_cell.length_b   1.000
_cell.length_c   1.000
_cell.angle_alpha   90.00
_cell.angle_beta   90.00
_cell.angle_gamma   90.00
#
_symmetry.space_group_name_H-M   'P 1'
#
loop_
_entity.id
_entity.type
_entity.pdbx_description
1 polymer ?
#
loop_
_entity_poly.entity_id
_entity_poly.type
_entity_poly.pdbx_seq_one_letter_code
_entity_poly.pdbx_strand_id
1 'polypeptide(L)'
;TTSVHTAAELKERYPEMQIYDFHEDIRTYGRKHEDYYDEVSQKGVVFIRFDPLRPPRVDADPKGQAALVVRTYDRLTFGEELEVPLDALVLAQGLVARDMSKLVDLYRCSVGADRFLMEVHPKLRPVEMAASGLFLSGTVQGPMDIGESTAAAAAAAAKAAAMIKTGVIELDPFVARVQEELCSGCKVCLTVCPFQAISRNEERRVAQINEALCMGCGACAATCPSNAIQQAGFEDAQVKAEVLALLQEPALAAAAD
;
A
#
# COMPACT_ATOMS: atom_id res chain seq x y z
N THR A 1 3.08 -1.04 -21.57
CA THR A 1 4.39 -0.53 -22.05
C THR A 1 5.45 -1.61 -22.22
N THR A 2 5.78 -2.41 -21.19
CA THR A 2 6.90 -3.39 -21.29
C THR A 2 6.76 -4.37 -22.44
N SER A 3 5.56 -4.94 -22.69
CA SER A 3 5.32 -5.84 -23.82
C SER A 3 5.68 -5.20 -25.17
N VAL A 4 5.17 -3.98 -25.40
CA VAL A 4 5.43 -3.19 -26.61
C VAL A 4 6.91 -2.84 -26.74
N HIS A 5 7.57 -2.41 -25.66
CA HIS A 5 9.00 -2.13 -25.66
C HIS A 5 9.84 -3.37 -26.03
N THR A 6 9.54 -4.53 -25.43
CA THR A 6 10.21 -5.79 -25.78
C THR A 6 9.93 -6.17 -27.24
N ALA A 7 8.71 -5.98 -27.74
CA ALA A 7 8.39 -6.23 -29.14
C ALA A 7 9.18 -5.34 -30.10
N ALA A 8 9.42 -4.08 -29.74
CA ALA A 8 10.28 -3.15 -30.50
C ALA A 8 11.71 -3.68 -30.62
N GLU A 9 12.32 -4.06 -29.49
CA GLU A 9 13.68 -4.59 -29.43
C GLU A 9 13.80 -5.89 -30.23
N LEU A 10 12.79 -6.76 -30.11
CA LEU A 10 12.74 -8.02 -30.84
C LEU A 10 12.61 -7.83 -32.35
N LYS A 11 11.79 -6.89 -32.82
CA LYS A 11 11.69 -6.55 -34.26
C LYS A 11 12.96 -5.89 -34.78
N GLU A 12 13.68 -5.14 -33.96
CA GLU A 12 14.98 -4.57 -34.35
C GLU A 12 16.04 -5.66 -34.54
N ARG A 13 16.08 -6.66 -33.64
CA ARG A 13 17.04 -7.76 -33.69
C ARG A 13 16.67 -8.85 -34.71
N TYR A 14 15.38 -9.09 -34.89
CA TYR A 14 14.82 -10.12 -35.76
C TYR A 14 13.64 -9.56 -36.59
N PRO A 15 13.92 -8.84 -37.69
CA PRO A 15 12.89 -8.14 -38.47
C PRO A 15 11.77 -9.04 -39.00
N GLU A 16 12.12 -10.26 -39.39
CA GLU A 16 11.20 -11.26 -39.95
C GLU A 16 10.33 -11.97 -38.90
N MET A 17 10.62 -11.78 -37.61
CA MET A 17 9.88 -12.46 -36.55
C MET A 17 8.44 -11.93 -36.49
N GLN A 18 7.48 -12.84 -36.56
CA GLN A 18 6.06 -12.52 -36.43
C GLN A 18 5.70 -12.41 -34.95
N ILE A 19 5.11 -11.28 -34.55
CA ILE A 19 4.72 -11.01 -33.17
C ILE A 19 3.24 -10.65 -33.17
N TYR A 20 2.50 -11.34 -32.29
CA TYR A 20 1.10 -11.08 -32.02
C TYR A 20 0.96 -10.62 -30.56
N ASP A 21 0.40 -9.43 -30.35
CA ASP A 21 0.13 -8.88 -29.02
C ASP A 21 -1.37 -9.00 -28.71
N PHE A 22 -1.70 -9.94 -27.82
CA PHE A 22 -3.06 -10.15 -27.33
C PHE A 22 -3.30 -9.25 -26.11
N HIS A 23 -4.21 -8.29 -26.22
CA HIS A 23 -4.48 -7.33 -25.15
C HIS A 23 -5.97 -6.99 -25.01
N GLU A 24 -6.36 -6.45 -23.85
CA GLU A 24 -7.68 -5.83 -23.66
C GLU A 24 -7.63 -4.35 -24.07
N ASP A 25 -6.64 -3.63 -23.52
CA ASP A 25 -6.35 -2.24 -23.81
C ASP A 25 -4.83 -2.00 -23.79
N ILE A 26 -4.33 -1.21 -24.74
CA ILE A 26 -2.95 -0.74 -24.73
C ILE A 26 -2.82 0.41 -23.73
N ARG A 27 -1.91 0.27 -22.76
CA ARG A 27 -1.63 1.29 -21.73
C ARG A 27 -0.23 1.86 -21.90
N THR A 28 -0.16 2.96 -22.63
CA THR A 28 1.04 3.73 -23.02
C THR A 28 0.93 5.17 -22.50
N TYR A 29 0.58 5.33 -21.21
CA TYR A 29 0.23 6.63 -20.62
C TYR A 29 1.42 7.57 -20.35
N GLY A 30 2.63 7.03 -20.27
CA GLY A 30 3.83 7.80 -19.94
C GLY A 30 4.33 8.63 -21.12
N ARG A 31 5.24 9.56 -20.83
CA ARG A 31 5.81 10.44 -21.87
C ARG A 31 6.54 9.60 -22.92
N LYS A 32 6.17 9.76 -24.19
CA LYS A 32 6.69 8.99 -25.34
C LYS A 32 6.38 7.48 -25.30
N HIS A 33 5.49 7.02 -24.42
CA HIS A 33 5.13 5.61 -24.42
C HIS A 33 4.33 5.23 -25.68
N GLU A 34 3.56 6.17 -26.24
CA GLU A 34 2.83 5.98 -27.49
C GLU A 34 3.77 5.83 -28.69
N ASP A 35 4.91 6.55 -28.70
CA ASP A 35 5.92 6.43 -29.76
C ASP A 35 6.39 4.97 -29.92
N TYR A 36 6.52 4.21 -28.82
CA TYR A 36 6.83 2.78 -28.87
C TYR A 36 5.73 1.97 -29.56
N TYR A 37 4.46 2.29 -29.28
CA TYR A 37 3.34 1.61 -29.92
C TYR A 37 3.30 1.89 -31.42
N ASP A 38 3.44 3.15 -31.81
CA ASP A 38 3.47 3.56 -33.22
C ASP A 38 4.60 2.90 -33.99
N GLU A 39 5.81 2.88 -33.41
CA GLU A 39 6.99 2.24 -34.02
C GLU A 39 6.77 0.74 -34.25
N VAL A 40 6.25 0.04 -33.24
CA VAL A 40 6.04 -1.42 -33.27
C VAL A 40 4.91 -1.80 -34.23
N SER A 41 3.86 -0.98 -34.29
CA SER A 41 2.77 -1.10 -35.26
C SER A 41 3.30 -0.95 -36.69
N GLN A 42 4.13 0.05 -36.96
CA GLN A 42 4.75 0.24 -38.29
C GLN A 42 5.70 -0.89 -38.68
N LYS A 43 6.34 -1.56 -37.71
CA LYS A 43 7.18 -2.75 -37.92
C LYS A 43 6.39 -4.06 -38.12
N GLY A 44 5.06 -3.97 -38.21
CA GLY A 44 4.19 -5.11 -38.57
C GLY A 44 3.92 -6.08 -37.42
N VAL A 45 3.94 -5.62 -36.17
CA VAL A 45 3.38 -6.38 -35.05
C VAL A 45 1.85 -6.33 -35.12
N VAL A 46 1.21 -7.48 -34.97
CA VAL A 46 -0.25 -7.60 -35.07
C VAL A 46 -0.85 -7.51 -33.68
N PHE A 47 -1.69 -6.50 -33.47
CA PHE A 47 -2.39 -6.26 -32.22
C PHE A 47 -3.79 -6.88 -32.28
N ILE A 48 -4.08 -7.82 -31.38
CA ILE A 48 -5.36 -8.54 -31.31
C ILE A 48 -6.07 -8.13 -30.02
N ARG A 49 -7.23 -7.49 -30.14
CA ARG A 49 -7.97 -6.98 -28.98
C ARG A 49 -9.03 -7.97 -28.54
N PHE A 50 -8.70 -8.79 -27.54
CA PHE A 50 -9.61 -9.85 -27.11
C PHE A 50 -10.75 -9.35 -26.21
N ASP A 51 -11.81 -10.15 -26.12
CA ASP A 51 -12.93 -9.94 -25.21
C ASP A 51 -12.63 -10.48 -23.81
N PRO A 52 -12.61 -9.66 -22.73
CA PRO A 52 -12.32 -10.13 -21.37
C PRO A 52 -13.32 -11.19 -20.86
N LEU A 53 -14.55 -11.20 -21.39
CA LEU A 53 -15.55 -12.23 -21.05
C LEU A 53 -15.25 -13.58 -21.74
N ARG A 54 -14.41 -13.57 -22.78
CA ARG A 54 -13.97 -14.73 -23.55
C ARG A 54 -12.45 -14.66 -23.77
N PRO A 55 -11.66 -14.83 -22.70
CA PRO A 55 -10.21 -14.69 -22.77
C PRO A 55 -9.58 -15.71 -23.74
N PRO A 56 -8.40 -15.40 -24.33
CA PRO A 56 -7.70 -16.31 -25.20
C PRO A 56 -7.46 -17.67 -24.54
N ARG A 57 -7.71 -18.74 -25.29
CA ARG A 57 -7.42 -20.13 -24.87
C ARG A 57 -6.18 -20.61 -25.59
N VAL A 58 -5.34 -21.35 -24.86
CA VAL A 58 -4.06 -21.85 -25.37
C VAL A 58 -4.13 -23.37 -25.36
N ASP A 59 -4.01 -23.96 -26.54
CA ASP A 59 -3.98 -25.41 -26.73
C ASP A 59 -2.66 -25.80 -27.45
N ALA A 60 -2.28 -27.08 -27.37
CA ALA A 60 -1.25 -27.62 -28.25
C ALA A 60 -1.77 -27.64 -29.70
N ASP A 61 -0.91 -27.38 -30.68
CA ASP A 61 -1.35 -27.39 -32.09
C ASP A 61 -1.79 -28.81 -32.52
N PRO A 62 -3.08 -29.02 -32.87
CA PRO A 62 -3.56 -30.32 -33.33
C PRO A 62 -2.92 -30.76 -34.65
N LYS A 63 -2.35 -29.83 -35.45
CA LYS A 63 -1.70 -30.14 -36.73
C LYS A 63 -0.21 -30.43 -36.58
N GLY A 64 0.38 -30.16 -35.41
CA GLY A 64 1.81 -30.31 -35.14
C GLY A 64 2.72 -29.42 -36.00
N GLN A 65 2.18 -28.33 -36.56
CA GLN A 65 2.92 -27.36 -37.40
C GLN A 65 3.57 -26.27 -36.55
N ALA A 66 2.95 -25.92 -35.41
CA ALA A 66 3.48 -25.03 -34.39
C ALA A 66 3.49 -25.73 -33.01
N ALA A 67 4.10 -25.11 -32.01
CA ALA A 67 4.08 -25.62 -30.65
C ALA A 67 2.70 -25.43 -29.97
N LEU A 68 2.08 -24.28 -30.21
CA LEU A 68 0.86 -23.82 -29.55
C LEU A 68 -0.11 -23.23 -30.59
N VAL A 69 -1.40 -23.24 -30.26
CA VAL A 69 -2.44 -22.46 -30.96
C VAL A 69 -3.20 -21.64 -29.92
N VAL A 70 -3.30 -20.34 -30.16
CA VAL A 70 -4.11 -19.42 -29.36
C VAL A 70 -5.43 -19.18 -30.07
N ARG A 71 -6.54 -19.50 -29.40
CA ARG A 71 -7.90 -19.24 -29.86
C ARG A 71 -8.47 -18.03 -29.15
N THR A 72 -8.91 -17.04 -29.89
CA THR A 72 -9.49 -15.82 -29.30
C THR A 72 -10.52 -15.17 -30.21
N TYR A 73 -11.32 -14.28 -29.66
CA TYR A 73 -12.28 -13.46 -30.39
C TYR A 73 -11.75 -12.04 -30.45
N ASP A 74 -11.46 -11.55 -31.66
CA ASP A 74 -11.01 -10.17 -31.81
C ASP A 74 -12.22 -9.23 -31.91
N ARG A 75 -12.24 -8.23 -31.03
CA ARG A 75 -13.26 -7.20 -31.00
C ARG A 75 -13.19 -6.27 -32.21
N LEU A 76 -12.01 -6.15 -32.83
CA LEU A 76 -11.82 -5.29 -33.99
C LEU A 76 -12.31 -5.90 -35.30
N THR A 77 -12.39 -7.24 -35.39
CA THR A 77 -12.89 -7.98 -36.55
C THR A 77 -14.35 -8.41 -36.39
N PHE A 78 -15.17 -7.61 -35.71
CA PHE A 78 -16.60 -7.92 -35.47
C PHE A 78 -16.84 -9.23 -34.70
N GLY A 79 -15.88 -9.67 -33.88
CA GLY A 79 -16.02 -10.86 -33.06
C GLY A 79 -15.77 -12.17 -33.82
N GLU A 80 -14.98 -12.13 -34.90
CA GLU A 80 -14.48 -13.35 -35.54
C GLU A 80 -13.59 -14.14 -34.58
N GLU A 81 -13.73 -15.46 -34.64
CA GLU A 81 -12.84 -16.38 -33.93
C GLU A 81 -11.54 -16.53 -34.73
N LEU A 82 -10.42 -16.23 -34.08
CA LEU A 82 -9.09 -16.34 -34.63
C LEU A 82 -8.37 -17.53 -34.00
N GLU A 83 -7.73 -18.34 -34.85
CA GLU A 83 -6.75 -19.34 -34.44
C GLU A 83 -5.36 -18.86 -34.87
N VAL A 84 -4.49 -18.56 -33.89
CA VAL A 84 -3.14 -18.05 -34.13
C VAL A 84 -2.12 -19.12 -33.70
N PRO A 85 -1.46 -19.81 -34.66
CA PRO A 85 -0.38 -20.74 -34.33
C PRO A 85 0.87 -19.98 -33.88
N LEU A 86 1.50 -20.44 -32.79
CA LEU A 86 2.66 -19.79 -32.17
C LEU A 86 3.75 -20.83 -31.82
N ASP A 87 5.01 -20.47 -32.06
CA ASP A 87 6.17 -21.25 -31.61
C ASP A 87 6.45 -21.06 -30.12
N ALA A 88 6.14 -19.88 -29.60
CA ALA A 88 6.31 -19.52 -28.19
C ALA A 88 5.21 -18.54 -27.76
N LEU A 89 4.79 -18.66 -26.50
CA LEU A 89 3.86 -17.74 -25.86
C LEU A 89 4.54 -17.08 -24.66
N VAL A 90 4.57 -15.75 -24.65
CA VAL A 90 5.12 -14.95 -23.54
C VAL A 90 3.97 -14.37 -22.72
N LEU A 91 3.89 -14.73 -21.45
CA LEU A 91 2.87 -14.21 -20.54
C LEU A 91 3.33 -12.89 -19.91
N ALA A 92 2.66 -11.79 -20.24
CA ALA A 92 2.88 -10.49 -19.61
C ALA A 92 2.24 -10.46 -18.20
N GLN A 93 2.97 -10.96 -17.21
CA GLN A 93 2.49 -11.04 -15.83
C GLN A 93 2.48 -9.67 -15.13
N GLY A 94 1.42 -9.40 -14.38
CA GLY A 94 1.33 -8.24 -13.50
C GLY A 94 2.22 -8.35 -12.28
N LEU A 95 2.52 -7.22 -11.64
CA LEU A 95 3.23 -7.19 -10.37
C LEU A 95 2.29 -7.54 -9.23
N VAL A 96 2.77 -8.38 -8.31
CA VAL A 96 2.11 -8.66 -7.03
C VAL A 96 3.05 -8.27 -5.90
N ALA A 97 2.46 -7.83 -4.80
CA ALA A 97 3.21 -7.51 -3.59
C ALA A 97 3.98 -8.75 -3.09
N ARG A 98 5.24 -8.54 -2.69
CA ARG A 98 6.06 -9.59 -2.06
C ARG A 98 5.60 -9.83 -0.62
N ASP A 99 6.01 -10.95 -0.03
CA ASP A 99 5.82 -11.12 1.41
C ASP A 99 6.68 -10.08 2.17
N MET A 100 5.99 -9.16 2.85
CA MET A 100 6.56 -8.08 3.63
C MET A 100 6.13 -8.17 5.10
N SER A 101 5.57 -9.30 5.54
CA SER A 101 5.07 -9.53 6.90
C SER A 101 6.06 -9.08 7.98
N LYS A 102 7.34 -9.47 7.84
CA LYS A 102 8.40 -9.05 8.76
C LYS A 102 8.60 -7.54 8.86
N LEU A 103 8.52 -6.83 7.72
CA LEU A 103 8.66 -5.37 7.70
C LEU A 103 7.42 -4.70 8.29
N VAL A 104 6.24 -5.21 7.96
CA VAL A 104 4.96 -4.73 8.49
C VAL A 104 4.91 -4.91 10.01
N ASP A 105 5.36 -6.05 10.53
CA ASP A 105 5.39 -6.32 11.97
C ASP A 105 6.41 -5.46 12.70
N LEU A 106 7.61 -5.31 12.13
CA LEU A 106 8.70 -4.54 12.75
C LEU A 106 8.40 -3.05 12.80
N TYR A 107 7.92 -2.49 11.70
CA TYR A 107 7.73 -1.05 11.52
C TYR A 107 6.28 -0.60 11.68
N ARG A 108 5.35 -1.54 11.89
CA ARG A 108 3.89 -1.28 12.01
C ARG A 108 3.34 -0.53 10.80
N CYS A 109 3.82 -0.90 9.61
CA CYS A 109 3.42 -0.31 8.34
C CYS A 109 1.97 -0.63 8.00
N SER A 110 1.27 0.32 7.36
CA SER A 110 -0.05 0.09 6.80
C SER A 110 0.03 -0.63 5.45
N VAL A 111 -0.86 -1.60 5.24
CA VAL A 111 -0.96 -2.40 4.01
C VAL A 111 -2.32 -2.15 3.36
N GLY A 112 -2.32 -1.87 2.05
CA GLY A 112 -3.52 -1.62 1.26
C GLY A 112 -4.29 -2.91 0.93
N ALA A 113 -5.49 -2.76 0.37
CA ALA A 113 -6.32 -3.89 -0.08
C ALA A 113 -5.68 -4.71 -1.21
N ASP A 114 -4.76 -4.10 -1.97
CA ASP A 114 -3.95 -4.71 -3.02
C ASP A 114 -2.68 -5.41 -2.50
N ARG A 115 -2.48 -5.41 -1.17
CA ARG A 115 -1.34 -5.99 -0.43
C ARG A 115 -0.03 -5.22 -0.55
N PHE A 116 -0.01 -4.06 -1.21
CA PHE A 116 1.15 -3.17 -1.21
C PHE A 116 1.15 -2.28 0.04
N LEU A 117 2.27 -1.59 0.31
CA LEU A 117 2.33 -0.64 1.41
C LEU A 117 1.51 0.62 1.08
N MET A 118 0.73 1.09 2.05
CA MET A 118 -0.22 2.17 1.86
C MET A 118 0.38 3.51 2.27
N GLU A 119 0.33 4.48 1.37
CA GLU A 119 0.65 5.87 1.67
C GLU A 119 -0.44 6.55 2.51
N VAL A 120 -0.11 7.71 3.09
CA VAL A 120 -1.09 8.51 3.83
C VAL A 120 -2.19 9.07 2.91
N HIS A 121 -1.81 9.59 1.75
CA HIS A 121 -2.77 10.16 0.81
C HIS A 121 -2.22 10.16 -0.63
N PRO A 122 -2.95 9.62 -1.62
CA PRO A 122 -2.46 9.43 -2.99
C PRO A 122 -1.93 10.68 -3.69
N LYS A 123 -2.48 11.87 -3.36
CA LYS A 123 -2.09 13.15 -3.96
C LYS A 123 -1.18 14.03 -3.09
N LEU A 124 -1.54 14.21 -1.82
CA LEU A 124 -0.87 15.19 -0.94
C LEU A 124 0.41 14.64 -0.31
N ARG A 125 0.43 13.35 0.02
CA ARG A 125 1.52 12.70 0.75
C ARG A 125 1.79 11.30 0.16
N PRO A 126 2.12 11.21 -1.14
CA PRO A 126 2.17 9.95 -1.86
C PRO A 126 3.34 9.05 -1.43
N VAL A 127 4.39 9.60 -0.82
CA VAL A 127 5.59 8.84 -0.42
C VAL A 127 5.74 8.73 1.10
N GLU A 128 4.72 9.13 1.86
CA GLU A 128 4.77 9.13 3.32
C GLU A 128 3.84 8.04 3.86
N MET A 129 4.22 7.44 4.98
CA MET A 129 3.41 6.47 5.69
C MET A 129 2.72 7.09 6.91
N ALA A 130 1.70 6.41 7.44
CA ALA A 130 1.04 6.82 8.67
C ALA A 130 2.01 6.80 9.87
N ALA A 131 2.95 5.84 9.88
CA ALA A 131 4.05 5.82 10.82
C ALA A 131 5.07 6.92 10.48
N SER A 132 5.17 7.92 11.35
CA SER A 132 6.07 9.07 11.21
C SER A 132 7.53 8.64 11.05
N GLY A 133 8.23 9.28 10.11
CA GLY A 133 9.63 8.97 9.79
C GLY A 133 9.82 7.81 8.81
N LEU A 134 8.75 7.11 8.41
CA LEU A 134 8.79 6.10 7.35
C LEU A 134 8.28 6.66 6.02
N PHE A 135 9.01 6.34 4.95
CA PHE A 135 8.72 6.79 3.59
C PHE A 135 8.69 5.61 2.62
N LEU A 136 7.93 5.76 1.55
CA LEU A 136 7.73 4.75 0.51
C LEU A 136 8.46 5.15 -0.76
N SER A 137 8.99 4.16 -1.48
CA SER A 137 9.60 4.37 -2.78
C SER A 137 9.58 3.09 -3.62
N GLY A 138 9.26 3.24 -4.90
CA GLY A 138 9.28 2.14 -5.86
C GLY A 138 8.09 1.20 -5.71
N THR A 139 8.25 0.01 -6.27
CA THR A 139 7.16 -0.97 -6.43
C THR A 139 6.64 -1.60 -5.16
N VAL A 140 7.14 -1.18 -3.99
CA VAL A 140 6.60 -1.55 -2.67
C VAL A 140 5.23 -0.92 -2.43
N GLN A 141 4.95 0.21 -3.07
CA GLN A 141 3.67 0.94 -2.99
C GLN A 141 2.66 0.46 -4.04
N GLY A 142 3.12 -0.11 -5.14
CA GLY A 142 2.25 -0.57 -6.22
C GLY A 142 3.00 -0.73 -7.55
N PRO A 143 2.35 -1.28 -8.58
CA PRO A 143 2.95 -1.39 -9.91
C PRO A 143 3.26 -0.01 -10.50
N MET A 144 4.52 0.23 -10.83
CA MET A 144 5.00 1.48 -11.41
C MET A 144 6.21 1.24 -12.30
N ASP A 145 6.50 2.17 -13.21
CA ASP A 145 7.69 2.10 -14.06
C ASP A 145 8.96 2.63 -13.35
N ILE A 146 10.09 2.58 -14.08
CA ILE A 146 11.39 3.03 -13.54
C ILE A 146 11.41 4.55 -13.33
N GLY A 147 10.77 5.32 -14.21
CA GLY A 147 10.67 6.78 -14.08
C GLY A 147 9.87 7.18 -12.85
N GLU A 148 8.73 6.54 -12.64
CA GLU A 148 7.89 6.71 -11.45
C GLU A 148 8.61 6.28 -10.17
N SER A 149 9.30 5.13 -10.22
CA SER A 149 10.08 4.62 -9.08
C SER A 149 11.20 5.58 -8.69
N THR A 150 11.91 6.15 -9.66
CA THR A 150 13.00 7.12 -9.41
C THR A 150 12.47 8.46 -8.91
N ALA A 151 11.32 8.92 -9.42
CA ALA A 151 10.64 10.11 -8.93
C ALA A 151 10.18 9.93 -7.47
N ALA A 152 9.58 8.77 -7.14
CA ALA A 152 9.19 8.43 -5.77
C ALA A 152 10.41 8.38 -4.83
N ALA A 153 11.53 7.81 -5.29
CA ALA A 153 12.78 7.78 -4.52
C ALA A 153 13.29 9.18 -4.20
N ALA A 154 13.30 10.07 -5.19
CA ALA A 154 13.71 11.46 -5.00
C ALA A 154 12.79 12.20 -4.02
N ALA A 155 11.47 11.99 -4.12
CA ALA A 155 10.49 12.59 -3.22
C ALA A 155 10.65 12.08 -1.77
N ALA A 156 10.81 10.76 -1.58
CA ALA A 156 11.06 10.15 -0.28
C ALA A 156 12.35 10.68 0.35
N ALA A 157 13.44 10.77 -0.43
CA ALA A 157 14.71 11.33 0.02
C ALA A 157 14.58 12.81 0.43
N ALA A 158 13.85 13.62 -0.34
CA ALA A 158 13.62 15.03 -0.02
C ALA A 158 12.82 15.19 1.29
N LYS A 159 11.80 14.36 1.51
CA LYS A 159 10.98 14.37 2.73
C LYS A 159 11.79 13.95 3.96
N ALA A 160 12.57 12.88 3.84
CA ALA A 160 13.48 12.44 4.89
C ALA A 160 14.52 13.52 5.21
N ALA A 161 15.14 14.14 4.20
CA ALA A 161 16.11 15.21 4.37
C ALA A 161 15.49 16.45 5.03
N ALA A 162 14.26 16.81 4.68
CA ALA A 162 13.54 17.92 5.32
C ALA A 162 13.33 17.67 6.82
N MET A 163 12.90 16.45 7.19
CA MET A 163 12.74 16.04 8.59
C MET A 163 14.07 16.02 9.36
N ILE A 164 15.14 15.53 8.75
CA ILE A 164 16.47 15.52 9.40
C ILE A 164 16.97 16.96 9.60
N LYS A 165 16.73 17.85 8.63
CA LYS A 165 17.21 19.23 8.66
C LYS A 165 16.54 20.06 9.75
N THR A 166 15.27 19.82 10.09
CA THR A 166 14.60 20.56 11.16
C THR A 166 15.25 20.28 12.52
N GLY A 167 15.84 19.10 12.72
CA GLY A 167 16.55 18.71 13.94
C GLY A 167 15.66 18.50 15.18
N VAL A 168 14.38 18.88 15.08
CA VAL A 168 13.34 18.67 16.08
C VAL A 168 12.08 18.16 15.39
N ILE A 169 11.31 17.35 16.10
CA ILE A 169 10.04 16.81 15.66
C ILE A 169 9.02 17.10 16.77
N GLU A 170 7.88 17.66 16.38
CA GLU A 170 6.73 17.78 17.28
C GLU A 170 6.00 16.45 17.32
N LEU A 171 5.81 15.92 18.53
CA LEU A 171 5.05 14.70 18.77
C LEU A 171 3.57 15.04 18.98
N ASP A 172 2.69 14.12 18.61
CA ASP A 172 1.27 14.26 18.89
C ASP A 172 1.02 14.38 20.41
N PRO A 173 0.21 15.36 20.86
CA PRO A 173 -0.03 15.57 22.28
C PRO A 173 -1.00 14.53 22.89
N PHE A 174 -1.60 13.67 22.05
CA PHE A 174 -2.54 12.64 22.44
C PHE A 174 -1.81 11.43 23.02
N VAL A 175 -1.09 11.60 24.14
CA VAL A 175 -0.35 10.54 24.83
C VAL A 175 -1.07 10.12 26.11
N ALA A 176 -0.83 8.88 26.53
CA ALA A 176 -1.36 8.37 27.79
C ALA A 176 -0.52 8.84 28.99
N ARG A 177 -1.19 9.19 30.10
CA ARG A 177 -0.58 9.62 31.36
C ARG A 177 -1.15 8.85 32.54
N VAL A 178 -0.32 8.62 33.56
CA VAL A 178 -0.73 7.88 34.77
C VAL A 178 -0.95 8.87 35.92
N GLN A 179 -2.13 8.81 36.53
CA GLN A 179 -2.44 9.40 37.83
C GLN A 179 -1.94 8.45 38.92
N GLU A 180 -0.84 8.83 39.56
CA GLU A 180 -0.10 7.93 40.45
C GLU A 180 -0.89 7.58 41.72
N GLU A 181 -1.71 8.52 42.19
CA GLU A 181 -2.61 8.41 43.34
C GLU A 181 -3.71 7.35 43.15
N LEU A 182 -4.12 7.06 41.91
CA LEU A 182 -5.11 6.04 41.58
C LEU A 182 -4.46 4.71 41.17
N CYS A 183 -3.15 4.70 40.90
CA CYS A 183 -2.47 3.54 40.33
C CYS A 183 -2.21 2.47 41.40
N SER A 184 -2.84 1.30 41.24
CA SER A 184 -2.63 0.15 42.14
C SER A 184 -1.36 -0.66 41.84
N GLY A 185 -0.65 -0.35 40.74
CA GLY A 185 0.56 -1.09 40.34
C GLY A 185 0.30 -2.51 39.83
N CYS A 186 -0.91 -2.81 39.32
CA CYS A 186 -1.35 -4.15 38.90
C CYS A 186 -0.66 -4.71 37.65
N LYS A 187 0.11 -3.89 36.90
CA LYS A 187 0.91 -4.24 35.72
C LYS A 187 0.13 -4.66 34.46
N VAL A 188 -1.20 -4.63 34.45
CA VAL A 188 -1.99 -5.00 33.27
C VAL A 188 -1.66 -4.10 32.06
N CYS A 189 -1.41 -2.82 32.28
CA CYS A 189 -1.03 -1.88 31.21
C CYS A 189 0.27 -2.28 30.48
N LEU A 190 1.22 -2.94 31.16
CA LEU A 190 2.50 -3.33 30.56
C LEU A 190 2.32 -4.39 29.46
N THR A 191 1.29 -5.23 29.55
CA THR A 191 1.08 -6.33 28.60
C THR A 191 0.34 -5.92 27.34
N VAL A 192 -0.29 -4.74 27.34
CA VAL A 192 -1.16 -4.29 26.23
C VAL A 192 -0.52 -3.23 25.35
N CYS A 193 0.61 -2.63 25.76
CA CYS A 193 1.28 -1.61 24.95
C CYS A 193 2.14 -2.26 23.84
N PRO A 194 1.79 -2.11 22.55
CA PRO A 194 2.56 -2.73 21.46
C PRO A 194 3.89 -2.00 21.18
N PHE A 195 4.06 -0.79 21.72
CA PHE A 195 5.22 0.08 21.55
C PHE A 195 6.19 0.05 22.74
N GLN A 196 5.89 -0.75 23.77
CA GLN A 196 6.70 -0.85 24.99
C GLN A 196 6.94 0.51 25.68
N ALA A 197 5.99 1.43 25.56
CA ALA A 197 6.07 2.76 26.15
C ALA A 197 5.88 2.75 27.68
N ILE A 198 5.44 1.65 28.27
CA ILE A 198 5.04 1.56 29.67
C ILE A 198 6.05 0.75 30.46
N SER A 199 6.55 1.35 31.53
CA SER A 199 7.44 0.72 32.51
C SER A 199 6.84 0.83 33.91
N ARG A 200 7.49 0.24 34.91
CA ARG A 200 7.09 0.36 36.31
C ARG A 200 8.18 1.08 37.08
N ASN A 201 7.79 2.11 37.82
CA ASN A 201 8.65 2.70 38.83
C ASN A 201 8.66 1.77 40.05
N GLU A 202 9.79 1.14 40.34
CA GLU A 202 9.88 0.15 41.44
C GLU A 202 9.84 0.79 42.84
N GLU A 203 10.29 2.04 42.99
CA GLU A 203 10.25 2.76 44.27
C GLU A 203 8.81 3.13 44.65
N ARG A 204 8.09 3.76 43.72
CA ARG A 204 6.70 4.21 43.92
C ARG A 204 5.69 3.10 43.66
N ARG A 205 6.13 1.99 43.08
CA ARG A 205 5.34 0.80 42.70
C ARG A 205 4.22 1.06 41.68
N VAL A 206 4.20 2.22 41.02
CA VAL A 206 3.21 2.62 40.01
C VAL A 206 3.72 2.44 38.58
N ALA A 207 2.80 2.46 37.61
CA ALA A 207 3.15 2.48 36.20
C ALA A 207 3.67 3.87 35.77
N GLN A 208 4.60 3.89 34.82
CA GLN A 208 5.14 5.10 34.22
C GLN A 208 5.11 4.96 32.69
N ILE A 209 4.62 6.00 32.00
CA ILE A 209 4.54 6.03 30.54
C ILE A 209 5.63 6.96 30.02
N ASN A 210 6.44 6.46 29.09
CA ASN A 210 7.35 7.27 28.30
C ASN A 210 6.55 7.93 27.17
N GLU A 211 6.26 9.23 27.32
CA GLU A 211 5.49 10.01 26.34
C GLU A 211 6.11 9.97 24.94
N ALA A 212 7.44 9.91 24.83
CA ALA A 212 8.14 9.86 23.54
C ALA A 212 7.94 8.55 22.77
N LEU A 213 7.56 7.46 23.45
CA LEU A 213 7.27 6.16 22.83
C LEU A 213 5.75 5.90 22.68
N CYS A 214 4.92 6.75 23.29
CA CYS A 214 3.48 6.57 23.31
C CYS A 214 2.87 7.03 21.98
N MET A 215 2.35 6.09 21.18
CA MET A 215 1.65 6.41 19.93
C MET A 215 0.16 6.75 20.13
N GLY A 216 -0.29 6.97 21.37
CA GLY A 216 -1.64 7.46 21.65
C GLY A 216 -2.80 6.51 21.34
N CYS A 217 -2.58 5.19 21.28
CA CYS A 217 -3.64 4.25 20.89
C CYS A 217 -4.74 4.01 21.95
N GLY A 218 -4.57 4.51 23.19
CA GLY A 218 -5.56 4.39 24.26
C GLY A 218 -5.77 3.00 24.88
N ALA A 219 -5.14 1.93 24.35
CA ALA A 219 -5.37 0.56 24.82
C ALA A 219 -5.10 0.36 26.34
N CYS A 220 -4.07 1.04 26.86
CA CYS A 220 -3.73 0.98 28.29
C CYS A 220 -4.71 1.75 29.19
N ALA A 221 -5.27 2.85 28.70
CA ALA A 221 -6.31 3.61 29.41
C ALA A 221 -7.58 2.78 29.52
N ALA A 222 -8.06 2.23 28.40
CA ALA A 222 -9.28 1.40 28.35
C ALA A 222 -9.20 0.12 29.19
N THR A 223 -7.99 -0.41 29.41
CA THR A 223 -7.78 -1.65 30.19
C THR A 223 -7.49 -1.36 31.68
N CYS A 224 -7.25 -0.12 32.09
CA CYS A 224 -6.83 0.19 33.44
C CYS A 224 -7.97 -0.07 34.45
N PRO A 225 -7.86 -1.05 35.35
CA PRO A 225 -8.98 -1.39 36.25
C PRO A 225 -9.23 -0.32 37.33
N SER A 226 -8.24 0.52 37.61
CA SER A 226 -8.37 1.63 38.56
C SER A 226 -8.63 2.98 37.89
N ASN A 227 -8.84 3.02 36.56
CA ASN A 227 -8.96 4.24 35.75
C ASN A 227 -7.83 5.26 35.98
N ALA A 228 -6.66 4.76 36.43
CA ALA A 228 -5.51 5.59 36.73
C ALA A 228 -4.77 6.08 35.49
N ILE A 229 -5.08 5.55 34.30
CA ILE A 229 -4.44 5.94 33.04
C ILE A 229 -5.44 6.74 32.23
N GLN A 230 -5.11 7.99 31.91
CA GLN A 230 -5.91 8.86 31.07
C GLN A 230 -5.22 9.08 29.73
N GLN A 231 -5.99 9.09 28.66
CA GLN A 231 -5.51 9.36 27.30
C GLN A 231 -5.75 10.84 26.99
N ALA A 232 -4.68 11.63 26.83
CA ALA A 232 -4.84 13.06 26.58
C ALA A 232 -5.67 13.31 25.30
N GLY A 233 -6.64 14.21 25.37
CA GLY A 233 -7.61 14.50 24.31
C GLY A 233 -8.72 13.46 24.11
N PHE A 234 -8.68 12.35 24.85
CA PHE A 234 -9.71 11.31 24.92
C PHE A 234 -9.88 10.83 26.36
N GLU A 235 -9.92 11.78 27.31
CA GLU A 235 -10.06 11.47 28.74
C GLU A 235 -11.43 10.85 29.02
N ASP A 236 -11.54 10.05 30.08
CA ASP A 236 -12.78 9.35 30.41
C ASP A 236 -13.97 10.31 30.54
N ALA A 237 -13.75 11.49 31.12
CA ALA A 237 -14.76 12.54 31.23
C ALA A 237 -15.20 13.07 29.86
N GLN A 238 -14.25 13.26 28.94
CA GLN A 238 -14.52 13.76 27.58
C GLN A 238 -15.34 12.74 26.78
N VAL A 239 -14.92 11.46 26.80
CA VAL A 239 -15.63 10.38 26.10
C VAL A 239 -17.03 10.17 26.70
N LYS A 240 -17.17 10.21 28.03
CA LYS A 240 -18.49 10.15 28.69
C LYS A 240 -19.38 11.32 28.28
N ALA A 241 -18.84 12.53 28.22
CA ALA A 241 -19.58 13.71 27.80
C ALA A 241 -20.10 13.55 26.35
N GLU A 242 -19.28 13.02 25.43
CA GLU A 242 -19.72 12.72 24.05
C GLU A 242 -20.88 11.72 24.01
N VAL A 243 -20.80 10.63 24.79
CA VAL A 243 -21.88 9.63 24.88
C VAL A 243 -23.16 10.23 25.47
N LEU A 244 -23.06 10.98 26.57
CA LEU A 244 -24.21 11.59 27.23
C LEU A 244 -24.87 12.67 26.36
N ALA A 245 -24.08 13.41 25.59
CA ALA A 245 -24.60 14.35 24.60
C ALA A 245 -25.42 13.63 23.52
N LEU A 246 -24.96 12.46 23.04
CA LEU A 246 -25.70 11.64 22.08
C LEU A 246 -27.03 11.12 22.67
N LEU A 247 -27.05 10.78 23.97
CA LEU A 247 -28.24 10.32 24.68
C LEU A 247 -29.22 11.45 25.04
N GLN A 248 -28.90 12.72 24.75
CA GLN A 248 -29.66 13.89 25.18
C GLN A 248 -29.85 13.97 26.70
N GLU A 249 -28.90 13.43 27.46
CA GLU A 249 -28.87 13.45 28.92
C GLU A 249 -27.69 14.31 29.44
N PRO A 250 -27.59 15.61 29.06
CA PRO A 250 -26.45 16.45 29.45
C PRO A 250 -26.40 16.70 30.97
N ALA A 251 -27.52 16.53 31.67
CA ALA A 251 -27.59 16.69 33.13
C ALA A 251 -26.79 15.63 33.91
N LEU A 252 -26.58 14.44 33.33
CA LEU A 252 -25.77 13.36 33.93
C LEU A 252 -24.26 13.61 33.76
N ALA A 253 -23.85 14.41 32.78
CA ALA A 253 -22.44 14.73 32.55
C ALA A 253 -21.93 15.72 33.61
N ALA A 254 -22.73 16.71 33.97
CA ALA A 254 -22.40 17.72 34.98
C ALA A 254 -22.34 17.17 36.43
N ALA A 255 -22.77 15.92 36.65
CA ALA A 255 -22.79 15.28 37.97
C ALA A 255 -21.65 14.24 38.16
N ALA A 256 -20.80 14.05 37.15
CA ALA A 256 -19.74 13.04 37.12
C ALA A 256 -18.32 13.61 37.33
N ASP A 257 -18.19 14.92 37.49
CA ASP A 257 -16.98 15.64 37.95
C ASP A 257 -16.91 15.69 39.49
#